data_AF-A0A743VFH7-F1
#
_entry.id   AF-A0A743VFH7-F1
#
_cell.length_a   1.000
_cell.length_b   1.000
_cell.length_c   1.000
_cell.angle_alpha   90.00
_cell.angle_beta   90.00
_cell.angle_gamma   90.00
#
_symmetry.space_group_name_H-M   'P 1'
#
loop_
_entity.id
_entity.type
_entity.pdbx_description
1 polymer ?
#
loop_
_entity_poly.entity_id
_entity_poly.type
_entity_poly.pdbx_seq_one_letter_code
_entity_poly.pdbx_strand_id
1 'polypeptide(L)'
;MTDSTLTPPAADMMSFLSTTPEHKDSEYETPVHTSQRTELNVIVEDGPDSKLRLAEISAAANPLLAAARPLLCALAAMPAKLDAALVEPYRNLLVREMHLYQTLCDQANLRREHVLAVRYCLCTALDEAANNTTWGRRSIWAGKSLLVTFHGESEGGIKLFQIIGRLAASFQEHGNVLEVIYHLLGLGFEGRYSVQPDGRKQLDNIRQQLLTQLSQRRDPVMPALSPDFQGAISGRLRRMRRVPVWLSAGIALLAMLTLFGLYSHRMDVQTVTVQQHIDAIGIKLPPPPVPVHKLRLKILLANEIARGLLTVDEDDQHSRVVFRGDAMFVPGQKTVSDAIRPVINKAAREIARVGGAVTVTGHTDSQPIHSAEFPSNLVLSEKRAAEVAALLTSGGVPAGRVHIVGKGDTVPVADNGSKAGRAKNRRVEILVVE
;
A
#
# COMPACT_ATOMS: atom_id res chain seq x y z
N MET A 1 -109.92 -15.68 40.87
CA MET A 1 -108.65 -15.36 40.18
C MET A 1 -108.57 -16.26 38.95
N THR A 2 -108.67 -15.61 37.79
CA THR A 2 -108.40 -16.06 36.41
C THR A 2 -108.67 -17.51 36.02
N ASP A 3 -109.68 -17.58 35.17
CA ASP A 3 -110.26 -18.68 34.42
C ASP A 3 -109.49 -18.97 33.12
N SER A 4 -109.87 -20.09 32.47
CA SER A 4 -109.73 -20.40 31.02
C SER A 4 -108.59 -21.31 30.54
N THR A 5 -108.79 -22.61 30.80
CA THR A 5 -109.01 -23.71 29.82
C THR A 5 -108.12 -23.90 28.58
N LEU A 6 -107.57 -25.13 28.51
CA LEU A 6 -107.06 -25.85 27.35
C LEU A 6 -108.16 -26.22 26.32
N THR A 7 -107.85 -26.21 25.02
CA THR A 7 -107.99 -27.36 24.08
C THR A 7 -107.41 -27.06 22.66
N PRO A 8 -107.03 -28.10 21.87
CA PRO A 8 -106.29 -28.07 20.57
C PRO A 8 -107.27 -28.37 19.38
N PRO A 9 -106.97 -29.04 18.21
CA PRO A 9 -105.76 -29.34 17.38
C PRO A 9 -105.95 -29.16 15.83
N ALA A 10 -104.91 -29.53 15.03
CA ALA A 10 -104.88 -30.13 13.66
C ALA A 10 -105.34 -29.38 12.37
N ALA A 11 -104.51 -29.46 11.30
CA ALA A 11 -104.88 -29.93 9.94
C ALA A 11 -103.70 -29.95 8.93
N ASP A 12 -103.71 -31.01 8.11
CA ASP A 12 -102.85 -31.37 6.96
C ASP A 12 -102.85 -30.39 5.76
N MET A 13 -101.80 -30.42 4.91
CA MET A 13 -101.88 -30.89 3.50
C MET A 13 -100.60 -30.64 2.67
N MET A 14 -100.36 -31.58 1.73
CA MET A 14 -99.23 -31.73 0.81
C MET A 14 -99.19 -30.80 -0.43
N SER A 15 -98.01 -30.84 -1.09
CA SER A 15 -97.72 -30.63 -2.54
C SER A 15 -97.49 -29.16 -2.98
N PHE A 16 -96.41 -28.82 -3.69
CA PHE A 16 -96.11 -29.26 -5.06
C PHE A 16 -94.61 -29.27 -5.43
N LEU A 17 -94.26 -30.23 -6.29
CA LEU A 17 -93.08 -30.30 -7.15
C LEU A 17 -93.01 -29.10 -8.11
N SER A 18 -91.80 -28.63 -8.45
CA SER A 18 -91.16 -28.92 -9.76
C SER A 18 -90.05 -27.91 -10.14
N THR A 19 -88.93 -28.49 -10.58
CA THR A 19 -88.05 -28.11 -11.70
C THR A 19 -87.32 -26.76 -11.72
N THR A 20 -85.99 -26.87 -11.74
CA THR A 20 -85.01 -25.97 -12.39
C THR A 20 -85.43 -25.53 -13.79
N PRO A 21 -84.93 -24.36 -14.24
CA PRO A 21 -83.91 -24.38 -15.28
C PRO A 21 -82.78 -23.35 -15.11
N GLU A 22 -81.64 -23.65 -15.73
CA GLU A 22 -80.49 -22.76 -15.96
C GLU A 22 -80.88 -21.49 -16.74
N HIS A 23 -80.37 -20.32 -16.35
CA HIS A 23 -79.78 -19.36 -17.29
C HIS A 23 -78.86 -18.32 -16.62
N LYS A 24 -77.90 -17.85 -17.42
CA LYS A 24 -76.75 -16.98 -17.17
C LYS A 24 -77.04 -15.54 -16.70
N ASP A 25 -76.01 -15.01 -16.04
CA ASP A 25 -75.54 -13.60 -15.96
C ASP A 25 -76.49 -12.51 -15.44
N SER A 26 -76.15 -11.91 -14.30
CA SER A 26 -76.17 -10.45 -14.05
C SER A 26 -75.92 -10.12 -12.57
N GLU A 27 -74.76 -9.49 -12.32
CA GLU A 27 -74.63 -8.17 -11.68
C GLU A 27 -75.44 -7.82 -10.40
N TYR A 28 -74.71 -7.24 -9.44
CA TYR A 28 -75.10 -6.60 -8.17
C TYR A 28 -75.04 -7.44 -6.88
N GLU A 29 -73.86 -7.45 -6.25
CA GLU A 29 -73.75 -7.27 -4.81
C GLU A 29 -72.50 -6.44 -4.47
N THR A 30 -72.71 -5.16 -4.19
CA THR A 30 -71.71 -4.18 -3.75
C THR A 30 -71.27 -4.47 -2.31
N PRO A 31 -69.95 -4.61 -2.02
CA PRO A 31 -69.48 -4.67 -0.64
C PRO A 31 -69.38 -3.26 -0.03
N VAL A 32 -69.88 -3.18 1.21
CA VAL A 32 -70.01 -2.00 2.05
C VAL A 32 -68.64 -1.44 2.45
N HIS A 33 -68.42 -0.17 2.10
CA HIS A 33 -67.47 0.81 2.63
C HIS A 33 -66.03 0.34 2.94
N THR A 34 -65.24 0.19 1.88
CA THR A 34 -63.84 0.61 1.90
C THR A 34 -63.80 2.11 1.65
N SER A 35 -63.64 2.93 2.69
CA SER A 35 -63.43 4.37 2.52
C SER A 35 -62.43 4.86 3.55
N GLN A 36 -61.30 5.38 3.05
CA GLN A 36 -60.13 5.92 3.75
C GLN A 36 -59.03 4.92 4.17
N ARG A 37 -58.45 4.23 3.17
CA ARG A 37 -57.04 3.76 3.22
C ARG A 37 -56.32 4.21 1.94
N THR A 38 -56.11 5.51 1.85
CA THR A 38 -55.28 6.20 0.84
C THR A 38 -54.63 7.30 1.66
N GLU A 39 -53.35 7.31 2.05
CA GLU A 39 -52.12 7.03 1.32
C GLU A 39 -51.03 6.55 2.30
N LEU A 40 -50.77 5.24 2.36
CA LEU A 40 -49.51 4.64 2.81
C LEU A 40 -49.70 3.15 2.58
N ASN A 41 -49.12 2.64 1.49
CA ASN A 41 -49.23 1.25 1.06
C ASN A 41 -48.37 0.33 1.95
N VAL A 42 -48.53 0.45 3.27
CA VAL A 42 -47.93 -0.44 4.27
C VAL A 42 -49.00 -1.44 4.64
N ILE A 43 -48.94 -2.61 4.01
CA ILE A 43 -49.69 -3.78 4.48
C ILE A 43 -49.04 -4.15 5.82
N VAL A 44 -49.66 -3.72 6.92
CA VAL A 44 -49.33 -4.24 8.25
C VAL A 44 -49.90 -5.65 8.26
N GLU A 45 -49.07 -6.66 8.03
CA GLU A 45 -49.45 -8.06 8.25
C GLU A 45 -49.97 -8.19 9.69
N ASP A 46 -51.19 -8.70 9.85
CA ASP A 46 -51.66 -9.08 11.18
C ASP A 46 -50.72 -10.19 11.68
N GLY A 47 -50.11 -9.96 12.85
CA GLY A 47 -49.18 -10.92 13.46
C GLY A 47 -49.82 -12.31 13.66
N PRO A 48 -49.02 -13.33 14.02
CA PRO A 48 -49.49 -14.71 14.11
C PRO A 48 -50.76 -14.83 14.97
N ASP A 49 -51.67 -15.73 14.56
CA ASP A 49 -52.95 -15.95 15.22
C ASP A 49 -52.79 -16.03 16.75
N SER A 50 -53.62 -15.27 17.46
CA SER A 50 -53.69 -15.22 18.92
C SER A 50 -53.66 -16.60 19.58
N LYS A 51 -54.30 -17.60 18.96
CA LYS A 51 -54.31 -18.99 19.43
C LYS A 51 -52.95 -19.66 19.35
N LEU A 52 -52.21 -19.44 18.26
CA LEU A 52 -50.86 -19.97 18.08
C LEU A 52 -49.92 -19.33 19.10
N ARG A 53 -50.00 -18.01 19.29
CA ARG A 53 -49.21 -17.31 20.31
C ARG A 53 -49.50 -17.83 21.72
N LEU A 54 -50.77 -18.09 22.05
CA LEU A 54 -51.14 -18.68 23.33
C LEU A 54 -50.50 -20.07 23.53
N ALA A 55 -50.54 -20.91 22.50
CA ALA A 55 -49.89 -22.22 22.53
C ALA A 55 -48.37 -22.12 22.72
N GLU A 56 -47.70 -21.20 22.02
CA GLU A 56 -46.27 -20.92 22.20
C GLU A 56 -45.95 -20.47 23.63
N ILE A 57 -46.78 -19.58 24.19
CA ILE A 57 -46.62 -19.07 25.57
C ILE A 57 -46.75 -20.20 26.59
N SER A 58 -47.77 -21.04 26.45
CA SER A 58 -48.00 -22.17 27.36
C SER A 58 -46.93 -23.25 27.27
N ALA A 59 -46.30 -23.44 26.10
CA ALA A 59 -45.23 -24.42 25.90
C ALA A 59 -43.84 -23.92 26.29
N ALA A 60 -43.65 -22.60 26.44
CA ALA A 60 -42.34 -22.01 26.68
C ALA A 60 -41.82 -22.29 28.11
N ALA A 61 -40.51 -22.49 28.24
CA ALA A 61 -39.83 -22.61 29.54
C ALA A 61 -40.04 -21.36 30.42
N ASN A 62 -40.12 -20.17 29.79
CA ASN A 62 -40.54 -18.94 30.44
C ASN A 62 -41.72 -18.32 29.67
N PRO A 63 -42.97 -18.56 30.12
CA PRO A 63 -44.17 -18.03 29.48
C PRO A 63 -44.22 -16.49 29.43
N LEU A 64 -43.71 -15.80 30.45
CA LEU A 64 -43.70 -14.33 30.49
C LEU A 64 -42.76 -13.76 29.41
N LEU A 65 -41.60 -14.38 29.23
CA LEU A 65 -40.65 -14.00 28.19
C LEU A 65 -41.23 -14.25 26.79
N ALA A 66 -41.87 -15.40 26.58
CA ALA A 66 -42.53 -15.72 25.31
C ALA A 66 -43.65 -14.71 24.99
N ALA A 67 -44.45 -14.34 25.98
CA ALA A 67 -45.52 -13.35 25.82
C ALA A 67 -44.96 -11.95 25.51
N ALA A 68 -43.87 -11.54 26.18
CA ALA A 68 -43.23 -10.25 26.00
C ALA A 68 -42.41 -10.12 24.71
N ARG A 69 -42.18 -11.22 23.97
CA ARG A 69 -41.26 -11.26 22.81
C ARG A 69 -41.50 -10.14 21.80
N PRO A 70 -42.73 -9.85 21.31
CA PRO A 70 -42.90 -8.78 20.33
C PRO A 70 -42.56 -7.38 20.86
N LEU A 71 -42.83 -7.11 22.14
CA LEU A 71 -42.48 -5.85 22.78
C LEU A 71 -40.95 -5.73 22.97
N LEU A 72 -40.27 -6.84 23.28
CA LEU A 72 -38.81 -6.90 23.33
C LEU A 72 -38.18 -6.71 21.93
N CYS A 73 -38.78 -7.29 20.89
CA CYS A 73 -38.37 -7.04 19.51
C CYS A 73 -38.59 -5.58 19.13
N ALA A 74 -39.71 -4.97 19.52
CA ALA A 74 -39.97 -3.55 19.28
C ALA A 74 -39.00 -2.64 20.03
N LEU A 75 -38.58 -3.02 21.25
CA LEU A 75 -37.52 -2.33 21.99
C LEU A 75 -36.19 -2.41 21.24
N ALA A 76 -35.80 -3.61 20.79
CA ALA A 76 -34.56 -3.84 20.05
C ALA A 76 -34.53 -3.13 18.68
N ALA A 77 -35.70 -3.05 18.02
CA ALA A 77 -35.88 -2.46 16.71
C ALA A 77 -36.46 -1.03 16.78
N MET A 78 -36.33 -0.33 17.91
CA MET A 78 -36.86 1.02 18.08
C MET A 78 -36.29 1.94 16.98
N PRO A 79 -37.12 2.58 16.15
CA PRO A 79 -36.65 3.31 14.97
C PRO A 79 -35.80 4.52 15.37
N ALA A 80 -34.59 4.63 14.81
CA ALA A 80 -33.73 5.78 15.07
C ALA A 80 -34.32 7.09 14.53
N LYS A 81 -35.12 7.01 13.46
CA LYS A 81 -35.84 8.12 12.83
C LYS A 81 -37.27 7.67 12.55
N LEU A 82 -38.23 8.54 12.84
CA LEU A 82 -39.65 8.31 12.58
C LEU A 82 -40.31 9.63 12.21
N ASP A 83 -41.10 9.63 11.15
CA ASP A 83 -41.82 10.83 10.71
C ASP A 83 -42.87 11.22 11.75
N ALA A 84 -43.08 12.53 11.94
CA ALA A 84 -43.97 13.05 12.98
C ALA A 84 -45.40 12.49 12.87
N ALA A 85 -45.89 12.26 11.65
CA ALA A 85 -47.21 11.67 11.38
C ALA A 85 -47.31 10.19 11.81
N LEU A 86 -46.20 9.47 11.89
CA LEU A 86 -46.15 8.05 12.24
C LEU A 86 -45.91 7.79 13.73
N VAL A 87 -45.57 8.82 14.51
CA VAL A 87 -45.32 8.67 15.96
C VAL A 87 -46.55 8.17 16.71
N GLU A 88 -47.72 8.76 16.45
CA GLU A 88 -48.97 8.34 17.09
C GLU A 88 -49.45 6.95 16.64
N PRO A 89 -49.45 6.61 15.34
CA PRO A 89 -49.69 5.24 14.88
C PRO A 89 -48.76 4.21 15.52
N TYR A 90 -47.45 4.50 15.60
CA TYR A 90 -46.47 3.60 16.20
C TYR A 90 -46.73 3.38 17.69
N ARG A 91 -47.02 4.46 18.43
CA ARG A 91 -47.43 4.37 19.83
C ARG A 91 -48.69 3.52 20.01
N ASN A 92 -49.70 3.72 19.18
CA ASN A 92 -50.96 2.98 19.26
C ASN A 92 -50.77 1.49 18.96
N LEU A 93 -49.82 1.14 18.09
CA LEU A 93 -49.40 -0.25 17.87
C LEU A 93 -48.84 -0.86 19.16
N LEU A 94 -47.94 -0.15 19.85
CA LEU A 94 -47.36 -0.62 21.12
C LEU A 94 -48.40 -0.73 22.24
N VAL A 95 -49.37 0.19 22.30
CA VAL A 95 -50.51 0.11 23.24
C VAL A 95 -51.37 -1.13 22.94
N ARG A 96 -51.69 -1.38 21.66
CA ARG A 96 -52.44 -2.58 21.25
C ARG A 96 -51.69 -3.86 21.63
N GLU A 97 -50.39 -3.94 21.34
CA GLU A 97 -49.58 -5.11 21.67
C GLU A 97 -49.46 -5.31 23.19
N MET A 98 -49.41 -4.23 23.98
CA MET A 98 -49.39 -4.32 25.44
C MET A 98 -50.71 -4.87 26.01
N HIS A 99 -51.86 -4.50 25.43
CA HIS A 99 -53.15 -5.11 25.77
C HIS A 99 -53.24 -6.58 25.34
N LEU A 100 -52.65 -6.94 24.19
CA LEU A 100 -52.56 -8.33 23.74
C LEU A 100 -51.68 -9.16 24.68
N TYR A 101 -50.51 -8.64 25.08
CA TYR A 101 -49.64 -9.26 26.07
C TYR A 101 -50.42 -9.59 27.35
N GLN A 102 -51.19 -8.64 27.88
CA GLN A 102 -51.97 -8.86 29.09
C GLN A 102 -53.05 -9.92 28.89
N THR A 103 -53.83 -9.81 27.81
CA THR A 103 -54.89 -10.79 27.48
C THR A 103 -54.33 -12.20 27.36
N LEU A 104 -53.19 -12.37 26.68
CA LEU A 104 -52.54 -13.66 26.50
C LEU A 104 -51.98 -14.21 27.82
N CYS A 105 -51.42 -13.36 28.67
CA CYS A 105 -50.96 -13.76 30.00
C CYS A 105 -52.11 -14.20 30.90
N ASP A 106 -53.25 -13.51 30.85
CA ASP A 106 -54.46 -13.85 31.60
C ASP A 106 -55.03 -15.19 31.10
N GLN A 107 -55.09 -15.40 29.78
CA GLN A 107 -55.52 -16.67 29.16
C GLN A 107 -54.57 -17.84 29.48
N ALA A 108 -53.27 -17.58 29.59
CA ALA A 108 -52.27 -18.56 30.00
C ALA A 108 -52.24 -18.79 31.53
N ASN A 109 -53.15 -18.17 32.29
CA ASN A 109 -53.26 -18.27 33.75
C ASN A 109 -51.95 -17.93 34.49
N LEU A 110 -51.24 -16.89 34.01
CA LEU A 110 -50.01 -16.43 34.64
C LEU A 110 -50.31 -15.58 35.87
N ARG A 111 -49.41 -15.61 36.86
CA ARG A 111 -49.59 -14.84 38.10
C ARG A 111 -49.67 -13.34 37.81
N ARG A 112 -50.79 -12.72 38.19
CA ARG A 112 -51.08 -11.29 37.94
C ARG A 112 -49.97 -10.36 38.43
N GLU A 113 -49.37 -10.64 39.59
CA GLU A 113 -48.25 -9.87 40.13
C GLU A 113 -47.04 -9.83 39.19
N HIS A 114 -46.71 -10.96 38.57
CA HIS A 114 -45.60 -11.08 37.63
C HIS A 114 -45.92 -10.38 36.31
N VAL A 115 -47.15 -10.54 35.82
CA VAL A 115 -47.63 -9.88 34.61
C VAL A 115 -47.55 -8.37 34.75
N LEU A 116 -48.02 -7.83 35.88
CA LEU A 116 -47.98 -6.38 36.18
C LEU A 116 -46.54 -5.86 36.34
N ALA A 117 -45.66 -6.62 36.99
CA ALA A 117 -44.25 -6.25 37.12
C ALA A 117 -43.55 -6.18 35.76
N VAL A 118 -43.74 -7.18 34.90
CA VAL A 118 -43.18 -7.21 33.54
C VAL A 118 -43.78 -6.09 32.68
N ARG A 119 -45.09 -5.86 32.75
CA ARG A 119 -45.76 -4.76 32.02
C ARG A 119 -45.17 -3.41 32.39
N TYR A 120 -44.97 -3.17 33.70
CA TYR A 120 -44.32 -1.94 34.19
C TYR A 120 -42.91 -1.78 33.61
N CYS A 121 -42.11 -2.86 33.64
CA CYS A 121 -40.74 -2.82 33.14
C CYS A 121 -40.69 -2.58 31.62
N LEU A 122 -41.57 -3.22 30.85
CA LEU A 122 -41.69 -3.04 29.40
C LEU A 122 -42.10 -1.60 29.03
N CYS A 123 -43.14 -1.06 29.69
CA CYS A 123 -43.54 0.33 29.49
C CYS A 123 -42.37 1.29 29.76
N THR A 124 -41.67 1.09 30.88
CA THR A 124 -40.53 1.94 31.27
C THR A 124 -39.41 1.88 30.25
N ALA A 125 -39.03 0.69 29.80
CA ALA A 125 -37.93 0.50 28.85
C ALA A 125 -38.26 1.02 27.44
N LEU A 126 -39.49 0.77 26.96
CA LEU A 126 -39.95 1.29 25.67
C LEU A 126 -40.04 2.83 25.68
N ASP A 127 -40.52 3.41 26.78
CA ASP A 127 -40.57 4.87 26.94
C ASP A 127 -39.18 5.49 26.97
N GLU A 128 -38.22 4.87 27.68
CA GLU A 128 -36.82 5.33 27.70
C GLU A 128 -36.18 5.25 26.30
N ALA A 129 -36.35 4.13 25.60
CA ALA A 129 -35.84 3.96 24.25
C ALA A 129 -36.41 5.01 23.28
N ALA A 130 -37.72 5.31 23.37
CA ALA A 130 -38.35 6.34 22.56
C ALA A 130 -37.82 7.74 22.91
N ASN A 131 -37.71 8.07 24.20
CA ASN A 131 -37.20 9.37 24.68
C ASN A 131 -35.71 9.61 24.38
N ASN A 132 -34.96 8.54 24.15
CA ASN A 132 -33.57 8.60 23.67
C ASN A 132 -33.47 8.91 22.16
N THR A 133 -34.57 8.84 21.41
CA THR A 133 -34.63 9.29 20.02
C THR A 133 -34.96 10.79 19.90
N THR A 134 -34.69 11.38 18.73
CA THR A 134 -35.03 12.78 18.44
C THR A 134 -36.52 13.01 18.28
N TRP A 135 -37.26 12.03 17.72
CA TRP A 135 -38.70 12.11 17.49
C TRP A 135 -39.49 11.89 18.77
N GLY A 136 -39.06 10.96 19.65
CA GLY A 136 -39.77 10.70 20.90
C GLY A 136 -39.73 11.90 21.84
N ARG A 137 -38.55 12.52 22.02
CA ARG A 137 -38.38 13.67 22.93
C ARG A 137 -39.18 14.91 22.54
N ARG A 138 -39.51 15.09 21.26
CA ARG A 138 -40.18 16.29 20.72
C ARG A 138 -41.65 16.08 20.33
N SER A 139 -42.22 14.93 20.67
CA SER A 139 -43.57 14.54 20.22
C SER A 139 -44.53 14.31 21.38
N ILE A 140 -45.74 13.83 21.05
CA ILE A 140 -46.76 13.41 21.99
C ILE A 140 -46.29 12.36 23.00
N TRP A 141 -45.17 11.67 22.73
CA TRP A 141 -44.63 10.63 23.60
C TRP A 141 -44.29 11.16 25.00
N ALA A 142 -43.80 12.39 25.10
CA ALA A 142 -43.45 13.02 26.38
C ALA A 142 -44.66 13.22 27.30
N GLY A 143 -45.86 13.44 26.74
CA GLY A 143 -47.10 13.67 27.51
C GLY A 143 -48.01 12.45 27.62
N LYS A 144 -47.88 11.48 26.72
CA LYS A 144 -48.72 10.27 26.65
C LYS A 144 -47.88 9.00 26.65
N SER A 145 -46.83 8.92 27.46
CA SER A 145 -45.95 7.75 27.52
C SER A 145 -46.73 6.46 27.84
N LEU A 146 -46.16 5.30 27.52
CA LEU A 146 -46.78 4.01 27.82
C LEU A 146 -46.93 3.81 29.34
N LEU A 147 -45.92 4.19 30.12
CA LEU A 147 -45.94 4.09 31.58
C LEU A 147 -47.05 4.96 32.20
N VAL A 148 -47.21 6.20 31.71
CA VAL A 148 -48.31 7.08 32.14
C VAL A 148 -49.66 6.46 31.78
N THR A 149 -49.77 5.88 30.59
CA THR A 149 -51.03 5.29 30.09
C THR A 149 -51.46 4.04 30.89
N PHE A 150 -50.52 3.15 31.22
CA PHE A 150 -50.85 1.86 31.86
C PHE A 150 -50.72 1.86 33.38
N HIS A 151 -49.92 2.78 33.94
CA HIS A 151 -49.57 2.81 35.36
C HIS A 151 -49.76 4.18 36.02
N GLY A 152 -50.09 5.24 35.26
CA GLY A 152 -50.28 6.58 35.82
C GLY A 152 -49.00 7.22 36.36
N GLU A 153 -47.83 6.69 35.99
CA GLU A 153 -46.53 7.14 36.49
C GLU A 153 -45.65 7.64 35.34
N SER A 154 -44.88 8.71 35.57
CA SER A 154 -43.94 9.28 34.59
C SER A 154 -42.47 8.93 34.85
N GLU A 155 -42.12 8.46 36.06
CA GLU A 155 -40.74 8.21 36.48
C GLU A 155 -40.47 6.73 36.81
N GLY A 156 -40.38 5.89 35.77
CA GLY A 156 -40.16 4.45 35.96
C GLY A 156 -38.71 4.01 36.20
N GLY A 157 -37.74 4.84 35.76
CA GLY A 157 -36.33 4.47 35.69
C GLY A 157 -35.68 4.12 37.03
N ILE A 158 -36.21 4.63 38.15
CA ILE A 158 -35.74 4.30 39.51
C ILE A 158 -36.50 3.10 40.07
N LYS A 159 -37.82 3.08 39.89
CA LYS A 159 -38.71 2.05 40.45
C LYS A 159 -38.43 0.67 39.85
N LEU A 160 -38.02 0.60 38.58
CA LEU A 160 -37.59 -0.67 37.96
C LEU A 160 -36.45 -1.33 38.76
N PHE A 161 -35.43 -0.58 39.17
CA PHE A 161 -34.34 -1.14 39.98
C PHE A 161 -34.76 -1.48 41.42
N GLN A 162 -35.74 -0.79 41.98
CA GLN A 162 -36.35 -1.19 43.25
C GLN A 162 -37.12 -2.51 43.11
N ILE A 163 -37.82 -2.70 41.98
CA ILE A 163 -38.48 -3.97 41.64
C ILE A 163 -37.43 -5.08 41.53
N ILE A 164 -36.32 -4.86 40.84
CA ILE A 164 -35.22 -5.85 40.77
C ILE A 164 -34.74 -6.22 42.18
N GLY A 165 -34.42 -5.23 43.02
CA GLY A 165 -33.93 -5.48 44.37
C GLY A 165 -34.91 -6.30 45.23
N ARG A 166 -36.21 -6.01 45.13
CA ARG A 166 -37.26 -6.74 45.84
C ARG A 166 -37.43 -8.17 45.31
N LEU A 167 -37.47 -8.35 43.99
CA LEU A 167 -37.70 -9.67 43.38
C LEU A 167 -36.47 -10.58 43.49
N ALA A 168 -35.26 -10.01 43.49
CA ALA A 168 -34.01 -10.77 43.62
C ALA A 168 -33.87 -11.45 44.99
N ALA A 169 -34.55 -10.95 46.03
CA ALA A 169 -34.58 -11.59 47.35
C ALA A 169 -35.23 -12.98 47.32
N SER A 170 -36.23 -13.17 46.45
CA SER A 170 -36.97 -14.43 46.27
C SER A 170 -36.81 -14.95 44.84
N PHE A 171 -35.57 -15.17 44.41
CA PHE A 171 -35.23 -15.54 43.03
C PHE A 171 -35.98 -16.78 42.52
N GLN A 172 -36.17 -17.80 43.37
CA GLN A 172 -36.86 -19.04 42.97
C GLN A 172 -38.31 -18.80 42.54
N GLU A 173 -38.98 -17.82 43.15
CA GLU A 173 -40.36 -17.47 42.85
C GLU A 173 -40.45 -16.54 41.64
N HIS A 174 -39.55 -15.57 41.55
CA HIS A 174 -39.61 -14.48 40.56
C HIS A 174 -38.66 -14.65 39.38
N GLY A 175 -38.01 -15.81 39.24
CA GLY A 175 -36.98 -16.06 38.21
C GLY A 175 -37.46 -15.76 36.79
N ASN A 176 -38.72 -16.07 36.47
CA ASN A 176 -39.28 -15.79 35.15
C ASN A 176 -39.39 -14.27 34.85
N VAL A 177 -39.70 -13.45 35.86
CA VAL A 177 -39.76 -11.98 35.73
C VAL A 177 -38.36 -11.41 35.62
N LEU A 178 -37.44 -11.89 36.46
CA LEU A 178 -36.04 -11.45 36.46
C LEU A 178 -35.33 -11.78 35.14
N GLU A 179 -35.69 -12.87 34.48
CA GLU A 179 -35.19 -13.19 33.14
C GLU A 179 -35.65 -12.16 32.09
N VAL A 180 -36.92 -11.73 32.11
CA VAL A 180 -37.38 -10.67 31.22
C VAL A 180 -36.62 -9.37 31.48
N ILE A 181 -36.41 -9.03 32.75
CA ILE A 181 -35.63 -7.83 33.13
C ILE A 181 -34.17 -7.95 32.69
N TYR A 182 -33.56 -9.13 32.79
CA TYR A 182 -32.22 -9.39 32.27
C TYR A 182 -32.13 -9.08 30.76
N HIS A 183 -33.15 -9.48 29.98
CA HIS A 183 -33.23 -9.13 28.56
C HIS A 183 -33.42 -7.63 28.33
N LEU A 184 -34.24 -6.94 29.13
CA LEU A 184 -34.40 -5.48 29.04
C LEU A 184 -33.07 -4.73 29.26
N LEU A 185 -32.31 -5.12 30.28
CA LEU A 185 -30.98 -4.58 30.55
C LEU A 185 -30.02 -4.89 29.38
N GLY A 186 -30.08 -6.09 28.82
CA GLY A 186 -29.28 -6.49 27.66
C GLY A 186 -29.64 -5.74 26.37
N LEU A 187 -30.88 -5.26 26.24
CA LEU A 187 -31.37 -4.46 25.12
C LEU A 187 -31.09 -2.95 25.29
N GLY A 188 -30.39 -2.55 26.34
CA GLY A 188 -29.91 -1.18 26.52
C GLY A 188 -30.75 -0.30 27.44
N PHE A 189 -31.62 -0.88 28.28
CA PHE A 189 -32.25 -0.13 29.36
C PHE A 189 -31.21 0.30 30.40
N GLU A 190 -31.10 1.61 30.67
CA GLU A 190 -30.15 2.19 31.61
C GLU A 190 -30.84 2.80 32.85
N GLY A 191 -32.04 3.36 32.70
CA GLY A 191 -32.79 4.00 33.77
C GLY A 191 -31.96 5.03 34.55
N ARG A 192 -31.99 4.95 35.89
CA ARG A 192 -31.24 5.86 36.77
C ARG A 192 -29.72 5.85 36.56
N TYR A 193 -29.19 4.82 35.92
CA TYR A 193 -27.74 4.66 35.71
C TYR A 193 -27.23 5.38 34.47
N SER A 194 -28.10 5.86 33.60
CA SER A 194 -27.72 6.64 32.41
C SER A 194 -26.94 7.94 32.74
N VAL A 195 -27.23 8.55 33.90
CA VAL A 195 -26.63 9.82 34.34
C VAL A 195 -25.49 9.67 35.36
N GLN A 196 -25.19 8.43 35.80
CA GLN A 196 -24.18 8.20 36.84
C GLN A 196 -22.79 7.98 36.25
N PRO A 197 -21.72 8.53 36.86
CA PRO A 197 -20.35 8.46 36.32
C PRO A 197 -19.78 7.03 36.16
N ASP A 198 -20.30 6.04 36.90
CA ASP A 198 -19.98 4.60 36.77
C ASP A 198 -21.23 3.74 36.45
N GLY A 199 -22.28 4.34 35.92
CA GLY A 199 -23.57 3.67 35.75
C GLY A 199 -23.51 2.40 34.90
N ARG A 200 -22.79 2.43 33.78
CA ARG A 200 -22.63 1.25 32.89
C ARG A 200 -21.97 0.06 33.58
N LYS A 201 -20.93 0.29 34.38
CA LYS A 201 -20.28 -0.79 35.16
C LYS A 201 -21.25 -1.37 36.18
N GLN A 202 -22.06 -0.53 36.83
CA GLN A 202 -23.07 -0.99 37.78
C GLN A 202 -24.17 -1.81 37.09
N LEU A 203 -24.63 -1.39 35.91
CA LEU A 203 -25.57 -2.16 35.09
C LEU A 203 -25.00 -3.52 34.69
N ASP A 204 -23.74 -3.58 34.24
CA ASP A 204 -23.08 -4.83 33.91
C ASP A 204 -22.95 -5.75 35.13
N ASN A 205 -22.62 -5.21 36.30
CA ASN A 205 -22.58 -5.98 37.54
C ASN A 205 -23.96 -6.57 37.90
N ILE A 206 -25.02 -5.77 37.82
CA ILE A 206 -26.40 -6.25 38.05
C ILE A 206 -26.76 -7.33 37.03
N ARG A 207 -26.42 -7.14 35.76
CA ARG A 207 -26.69 -8.10 34.68
C ARG A 207 -25.93 -9.42 34.89
N GLN A 208 -24.68 -9.36 35.32
CA GLN A 208 -23.86 -10.55 35.65
C GLN A 208 -24.41 -11.30 36.88
N GLN A 209 -24.86 -10.58 37.91
CA GLN A 209 -25.50 -11.19 39.08
C GLN A 209 -26.79 -11.93 38.68
N LEU A 210 -27.66 -11.29 37.89
CA LEU A 210 -28.88 -11.93 37.37
C LEU A 210 -28.54 -13.15 36.50
N LEU A 211 -27.56 -13.04 35.60
CA LEU A 211 -27.13 -14.16 34.75
C LEU A 211 -26.63 -15.33 35.58
N THR A 212 -25.83 -15.07 36.62
CA THR A 212 -25.31 -16.11 37.51
C THR A 212 -26.46 -16.86 38.19
N GLN A 213 -27.44 -16.13 38.74
CA GLN A 213 -28.62 -16.75 39.36
C GLN A 213 -29.50 -17.49 38.35
N LEU A 214 -29.70 -16.96 37.14
CA LEU A 214 -30.46 -17.61 36.06
C LEU A 214 -29.78 -18.88 35.56
N SER A 215 -28.45 -18.86 35.44
CA SER A 215 -27.67 -20.01 34.97
C SER A 215 -27.71 -21.19 35.94
N GLN A 216 -27.92 -20.95 37.24
CA GLN A 216 -28.06 -22.01 38.25
C GLN A 216 -29.37 -22.79 38.11
N ARG A 217 -30.40 -22.21 37.47
CA ARG A 217 -31.72 -22.83 37.29
C ARG A 217 -31.86 -23.57 35.96
N ARG A 218 -31.03 -23.26 34.96
CA ARG A 218 -31.11 -23.84 33.62
C ARG A 218 -30.05 -24.90 33.41
N ASP A 219 -30.39 -25.87 32.57
CA ASP A 219 -29.40 -26.79 32.05
C ASP A 219 -28.27 -26.02 31.36
N PRO A 220 -27.01 -26.47 31.52
CA PRO A 220 -25.89 -25.83 30.86
C PRO A 220 -26.13 -25.77 29.36
N VAL A 221 -26.15 -24.54 28.81
CA VAL A 221 -26.26 -24.34 27.36
C VAL A 221 -25.09 -25.05 26.72
N MET A 222 -25.37 -26.08 25.91
CA MET A 222 -24.33 -26.80 25.20
C MET A 222 -23.54 -25.78 24.37
N PRO A 223 -22.20 -25.71 24.51
CA PRO A 223 -21.39 -24.75 23.76
C PRO A 223 -21.47 -24.93 22.24
N ALA A 224 -21.93 -26.10 21.79
CA ALA A 224 -22.11 -26.41 20.39
C ALA A 224 -23.35 -25.68 19.84
N LEU A 225 -23.12 -24.72 18.93
CA LEU A 225 -24.17 -23.97 18.22
C LEU A 225 -25.03 -24.85 17.29
N SER A 226 -24.55 -26.04 16.93
CA SER A 226 -25.29 -27.08 16.21
C SER A 226 -24.80 -28.45 16.69
N PRO A 227 -25.70 -29.43 16.91
CA PRO A 227 -25.33 -30.81 17.23
C PRO A 227 -24.38 -31.41 16.19
N ASP A 228 -24.56 -31.04 14.91
CA ASP A 228 -23.83 -31.55 13.76
C ASP A 228 -23.14 -30.42 12.99
N PHE A 229 -22.30 -29.61 13.66
CA PHE A 229 -21.46 -28.62 12.97
C PHE A 229 -20.31 -29.33 12.20
N GLN A 230 -20.63 -30.16 11.20
CA GLN A 230 -19.61 -30.55 10.23
C GLN A 230 -19.37 -29.36 9.31
N GLY A 231 -18.53 -28.42 9.77
CA GLY A 231 -18.10 -27.29 8.94
C GLY A 231 -17.59 -27.81 7.61
N ALA A 232 -18.05 -27.22 6.51
CA ALA A 232 -17.64 -27.60 5.16
C ALA A 232 -16.11 -27.81 5.14
N ILE A 233 -15.71 -29.05 4.87
CA ILE A 233 -14.30 -29.49 4.94
C ILE A 233 -13.49 -28.46 4.18
N SER A 234 -12.68 -27.67 4.90
CA SER A 234 -12.00 -26.51 4.34
C SER A 234 -11.28 -26.95 3.07
N GLY A 235 -11.55 -26.27 1.95
CA GLY A 235 -11.01 -26.60 0.63
C GLY A 235 -9.49 -26.78 0.64
N ARG A 236 -8.99 -27.45 -0.43
CA ARG A 236 -7.59 -27.87 -0.67
C ARG A 236 -6.50 -26.87 -0.21
N LEU A 237 -6.81 -25.58 -0.17
CA LEU A 237 -5.96 -24.47 0.25
C LEU A 237 -5.47 -24.53 1.71
N ARG A 238 -6.19 -25.15 2.67
CA ARG A 238 -5.69 -25.29 4.06
C ARG A 238 -4.49 -26.25 4.14
N ARG A 239 -4.34 -27.17 3.18
CA ARG A 239 -3.20 -28.11 3.11
C ARG A 239 -1.89 -27.38 2.74
N MET A 240 -1.94 -26.36 1.88
CA MET A 240 -0.76 -25.51 1.59
C MET A 240 -0.34 -24.66 2.81
N ARG A 241 -1.29 -24.22 3.64
CA ARG A 241 -1.00 -23.43 4.85
C ARG A 241 -0.45 -24.24 6.04
N ARG A 242 -0.37 -25.57 5.91
CA ARG A 242 0.26 -26.47 6.90
C ARG A 242 1.72 -26.80 6.58
N VAL A 243 2.22 -26.43 5.40
CA VAL A 243 3.64 -26.61 5.10
C VAL A 243 4.43 -25.58 5.91
N PRO A 244 5.30 -25.98 6.83
CA PRO A 244 6.12 -25.04 7.58
C PRO A 244 6.96 -24.20 6.62
N VAL A 245 7.06 -22.89 6.87
CA VAL A 245 7.79 -21.94 6.01
C VAL A 245 9.24 -22.37 5.76
N TRP A 246 9.87 -23.02 6.75
CA TRP A 246 11.23 -23.54 6.64
C TRP A 246 11.37 -24.62 5.55
N LEU A 247 10.33 -25.44 5.34
CA LEU A 247 10.35 -26.49 4.32
C LEU A 247 10.28 -25.88 2.91
N SER A 248 9.42 -24.89 2.69
CA SER A 248 9.35 -24.16 1.42
C SER A 248 10.62 -23.36 1.13
N ALA A 249 11.21 -22.75 2.16
CA ALA A 249 12.49 -22.05 2.04
C ALA A 249 13.64 -23.00 1.67
N GLY A 250 13.67 -24.19 2.28
CA GLY A 250 14.64 -25.24 1.96
C GLY A 250 14.53 -25.74 0.51
N ILE A 251 13.31 -25.98 0.03
CA ILE A 251 13.07 -26.40 -1.36
C ILE A 251 13.49 -25.29 -2.33
N ALA A 252 13.17 -24.02 -2.04
CA ALA A 252 13.57 -22.89 -2.87
C ALA A 252 15.09 -22.73 -2.93
N LEU A 253 15.79 -22.89 -1.80
CA LEU A 253 17.26 -22.86 -1.74
C LEU A 253 17.87 -24.00 -2.57
N LEU A 254 17.32 -25.21 -2.47
CA LEU A 254 17.78 -26.36 -3.23
C LEU A 254 17.57 -26.15 -4.74
N ALA A 255 16.42 -25.59 -5.14
CA ALA A 255 16.15 -25.20 -6.52
C ALA A 255 17.11 -24.12 -7.03
N MET A 256 17.45 -23.13 -6.18
CA MET A 256 18.41 -22.08 -6.53
C MET A 256 19.82 -22.62 -6.69
N LEU A 257 20.28 -23.49 -5.78
CA LEU A 257 21.61 -24.11 -5.84
C LEU A 257 21.76 -25.05 -7.03
N THR A 258 20.71 -25.83 -7.34
CA THR A 258 20.71 -26.71 -8.52
C THR A 258 20.74 -25.90 -9.81
N LEU A 259 19.94 -24.82 -9.91
CA LEU A 259 19.97 -23.91 -11.06
C LEU A 259 21.34 -23.24 -11.20
N PHE A 260 21.92 -22.74 -10.10
CA PHE A 260 23.25 -22.15 -10.09
C PHE A 260 24.32 -23.14 -10.56
N GLY A 261 24.30 -24.38 -10.06
CA GLY A 261 25.23 -25.43 -10.48
C GLY A 261 25.11 -25.76 -11.98
N LEU A 262 23.87 -25.84 -12.50
CA LEU A 262 23.64 -26.06 -13.93
C LEU A 262 24.18 -24.90 -14.79
N TYR A 263 23.96 -23.65 -14.37
CA TYR A 263 24.50 -22.49 -15.07
C TYR A 263 26.03 -22.42 -15.00
N SER A 264 26.61 -22.65 -13.82
CA SER A 264 28.07 -22.64 -13.64
C SER A 264 28.72 -23.72 -14.50
N HIS A 265 28.14 -24.93 -14.55
CA HIS A 265 28.64 -26.00 -15.40
C HIS A 265 28.50 -25.66 -16.89
N ARG A 266 27.38 -25.07 -17.31
CA ARG A 266 27.22 -24.61 -18.70
C ARG A 266 28.22 -23.53 -19.08
N MET A 267 28.50 -22.59 -18.18
CA MET A 267 29.51 -21.57 -18.38
C MET A 267 30.91 -22.18 -18.48
N ASP A 268 31.27 -23.13 -17.61
CA ASP A 268 32.59 -23.76 -17.63
C ASP A 268 32.85 -24.49 -18.95
N VAL A 269 31.88 -25.25 -19.45
CA VAL A 269 31.98 -25.93 -20.76
C VAL A 269 32.17 -24.94 -21.92
N GLN A 270 31.48 -23.79 -21.90
CA GLN A 270 31.67 -22.73 -22.89
C GLN A 270 33.04 -22.06 -22.77
N THR A 271 33.52 -21.87 -21.53
CA THR A 271 34.81 -21.23 -21.25
C THR A 271 35.97 -22.10 -21.71
N VAL A 272 35.91 -23.42 -21.47
CA VAL A 272 36.91 -24.39 -21.95
C VAL A 272 36.99 -24.40 -23.48
N THR A 273 35.85 -24.32 -24.16
CA THR A 273 35.83 -24.29 -25.63
C THR A 273 36.50 -23.03 -26.16
N VAL A 274 36.23 -21.87 -25.55
CA VAL A 274 36.87 -20.59 -25.92
C VAL A 274 38.37 -20.62 -25.60
N GLN A 275 38.76 -21.18 -24.45
CA GLN A 275 40.16 -21.30 -24.06
C GLN A 275 40.93 -22.18 -25.05
N GLN A 276 40.36 -23.31 -25.48
CA GLN A 276 40.93 -24.16 -26.51
C GLN A 276 41.07 -23.43 -27.86
N HIS A 277 40.14 -22.54 -28.22
CA HIS A 277 40.29 -21.71 -29.42
C HIS A 277 41.39 -20.66 -29.26
N ILE A 278 41.52 -20.03 -28.08
CA ILE A 278 42.59 -19.08 -27.77
C ILE A 278 43.95 -19.77 -27.81
N ASP A 279 44.07 -20.95 -27.21
CA ASP A 279 45.31 -21.73 -27.20
C ASP A 279 45.67 -22.20 -28.62
N ALA A 280 44.68 -22.64 -29.42
CA ALA A 280 44.89 -23.03 -30.82
C ALA A 280 45.30 -21.85 -31.73
N ILE A 281 44.81 -20.64 -31.44
CA ILE A 281 45.28 -19.41 -32.08
C ILE A 281 46.73 -19.12 -31.64
N GLY A 282 47.03 -19.22 -30.34
CA GLY A 282 48.37 -19.03 -29.80
C GLY A 282 49.43 -19.96 -30.40
N ILE A 283 49.07 -21.21 -30.72
CA ILE A 283 49.97 -22.20 -31.35
C ILE A 283 50.23 -21.89 -32.84
N LYS A 284 49.34 -21.13 -33.51
CA LYS A 284 49.46 -20.78 -34.93
C LYS A 284 49.92 -19.35 -35.20
N LEU A 285 50.25 -18.59 -34.16
CA LEU A 285 50.84 -17.27 -34.35
C LEU A 285 52.29 -17.43 -34.85
N PRO A 286 52.70 -16.76 -35.96
CA PRO A 286 54.10 -16.57 -36.24
C PRO A 286 54.78 -15.92 -35.01
N PRO A 287 56.09 -16.16 -34.79
CA PRO A 287 56.79 -15.61 -33.62
C PRO A 287 56.45 -14.12 -33.47
N PRO A 288 56.18 -13.64 -32.25
CA PRO A 288 55.75 -12.27 -32.03
C PRO A 288 56.70 -11.34 -32.79
N PRO A 289 56.19 -10.35 -33.55
CA PRO A 289 57.06 -9.39 -34.20
C PRO A 289 58.00 -8.85 -33.14
N VAL A 290 59.30 -8.98 -33.41
CA VAL A 290 60.40 -8.54 -32.54
C VAL A 290 60.00 -7.19 -31.93
N PRO A 291 60.07 -6.99 -30.59
CA PRO A 291 59.61 -5.76 -29.98
C PRO A 291 60.26 -4.56 -30.67
N VAL A 292 59.45 -3.80 -31.40
CA VAL A 292 59.85 -2.50 -31.93
C VAL A 292 60.24 -1.66 -30.72
N HIS A 293 61.47 -1.15 -30.75
CA HIS A 293 62.09 -0.52 -29.60
C HIS A 293 61.27 0.73 -29.23
N LYS A 294 60.50 0.67 -28.14
CA LYS A 294 59.86 1.86 -27.55
C LYS A 294 60.92 2.96 -27.41
N LEU A 295 60.64 4.15 -27.94
CA LEU A 295 61.55 5.30 -27.92
C LEU A 295 62.12 5.45 -26.50
N ARG A 296 63.45 5.32 -26.39
CA ARG A 296 64.21 5.59 -25.17
C ARG A 296 65.28 6.61 -25.50
N LEU A 297 64.90 7.67 -26.21
CA LEU A 297 65.82 8.73 -26.63
C LEU A 297 66.46 9.40 -25.42
N LYS A 298 65.74 9.48 -24.29
CA LYS A 298 66.26 9.98 -23.02
C LYS A 298 67.43 9.15 -22.47
N ILE A 299 67.40 7.83 -22.68
CA ILE A 299 68.49 6.93 -22.27
C ILE A 299 69.66 7.00 -23.25
N LEU A 300 69.38 7.03 -24.56
CA LEU A 300 70.42 7.02 -25.60
C LEU A 300 71.22 8.32 -25.69
N LEU A 301 70.60 9.45 -25.32
CA LEU A 301 71.23 10.78 -25.29
C LEU A 301 71.60 11.25 -23.86
N ALA A 302 71.60 10.35 -22.88
CA ALA A 302 71.86 10.68 -21.47
C ALA A 302 73.20 11.42 -21.25
N ASN A 303 74.24 11.05 -22.01
CA ASN A 303 75.56 11.70 -21.92
C ASN A 303 75.53 13.15 -22.40
N GLU A 304 74.72 13.46 -23.41
CA GLU A 304 74.56 14.79 -23.97
C GLU A 304 73.64 15.67 -23.12
N ILE A 305 72.63 15.06 -22.47
CA ILE A 305 71.81 15.70 -21.42
C ILE A 305 72.70 16.09 -20.24
N ALA A 306 73.57 15.19 -19.77
CA ALA A 306 74.48 15.45 -18.66
C ALA A 306 75.47 16.60 -18.95
N ARG A 307 75.86 16.79 -20.23
CA ARG A 307 76.70 17.90 -20.68
C ARG A 307 75.92 19.22 -20.89
N GLY A 308 74.60 19.22 -20.68
CA GLY A 308 73.76 20.43 -20.78
C GLY A 308 73.54 20.94 -22.20
N LEU A 309 73.85 20.15 -23.23
CA LEU A 309 73.77 20.54 -24.64
C LEU A 309 72.35 20.39 -25.21
N LEU A 310 71.54 19.49 -24.64
CA LEU A 310 70.16 19.24 -25.03
C LEU A 310 69.31 18.80 -23.84
N THR A 311 68.00 18.95 -23.95
CA THR A 311 67.02 18.42 -22.99
C THR A 311 66.02 17.54 -23.73
N VAL A 312 65.74 16.35 -23.20
CA VAL A 312 64.77 15.41 -23.76
C VAL A 312 63.60 15.29 -22.80
N ASP A 313 62.41 15.59 -23.31
CA ASP A 313 61.13 15.31 -22.67
C ASP A 313 60.45 14.18 -23.43
N GLU A 314 60.07 13.10 -22.74
CA GLU A 314 59.64 11.84 -23.36
C GLU A 314 58.39 11.33 -22.63
N ASP A 315 57.33 11.10 -23.40
CA ASP A 315 56.02 10.57 -22.97
C ASP A 315 55.67 9.32 -23.81
N ASP A 316 54.60 8.61 -23.46
CA ASP A 316 54.22 7.32 -24.05
C ASP A 316 54.00 7.34 -25.58
N GLN A 317 53.82 8.52 -26.20
CA GLN A 317 53.59 8.69 -27.64
C GLN A 317 54.48 9.73 -28.34
N HIS A 318 55.29 10.50 -27.60
CA HIS A 318 56.05 11.62 -28.17
C HIS A 318 57.42 11.79 -27.48
N SER A 319 58.48 11.99 -28.28
CA SER A 319 59.80 12.38 -27.76
C SER A 319 60.17 13.77 -28.29
N ARG A 320 60.30 14.75 -27.38
CA ARG A 320 60.68 16.13 -27.69
C ARG A 320 62.11 16.39 -27.26
N VAL A 321 62.99 16.57 -28.24
CA VAL A 321 64.39 16.96 -28.02
C VAL A 321 64.54 18.45 -28.26
N VAL A 322 64.92 19.20 -27.23
CA VAL A 322 65.12 20.66 -27.30
C VAL A 322 66.61 20.96 -27.25
N PHE A 323 67.08 21.64 -28.29
CA PHE A 323 68.45 22.14 -28.37
C PHE A 323 68.47 23.66 -28.13
N ARG A 324 69.37 24.10 -27.26
CA ARG A 324 69.54 25.51 -26.95
C ARG A 324 70.31 26.19 -28.09
N GLY A 325 69.73 27.25 -28.64
CA GLY A 325 70.20 27.90 -29.87
C GLY A 325 71.58 28.54 -29.75
N ASP A 326 71.99 28.96 -28.56
CA ASP A 326 73.31 29.55 -28.31
C ASP A 326 74.47 28.57 -28.49
N ALA A 327 74.21 27.26 -28.34
CA ALA A 327 75.18 26.21 -28.62
C ALA A 327 75.06 25.68 -30.06
N MET A 328 73.91 25.88 -30.71
CA MET A 328 73.63 25.36 -32.04
C MET A 328 74.02 26.31 -33.18
N PHE A 329 73.80 27.61 -33.05
CA PHE A 329 74.00 28.57 -34.14
C PHE A 329 74.89 29.72 -33.70
N VAL A 330 75.77 30.14 -34.60
CA VAL A 330 76.47 31.41 -34.44
C VAL A 330 75.44 32.55 -34.55
N PRO A 331 75.50 33.60 -33.69
CA PRO A 331 74.57 34.72 -33.76
C PRO A 331 74.46 35.30 -35.18
N GLY A 332 73.21 35.52 -35.64
CA GLY A 332 72.94 36.06 -36.98
C GLY A 332 73.09 35.09 -38.16
N GLN A 333 73.48 33.83 -37.94
CA GLN A 333 73.65 32.84 -39.01
C GLN A 333 72.64 31.68 -38.91
N LYS A 334 72.43 31.01 -40.06
CA LYS A 334 71.66 29.75 -40.17
C LYS A 334 72.51 28.50 -40.01
N THR A 335 73.83 28.62 -40.17
CA THR A 335 74.76 27.50 -40.14
C THR A 335 74.91 26.96 -38.72
N VAL A 336 74.80 25.64 -38.59
CA VAL A 336 74.97 24.94 -37.32
C VAL A 336 76.45 24.87 -36.94
N SER A 337 76.78 25.12 -35.67
CA SER A 337 78.13 25.05 -35.13
C SER A 337 78.73 23.64 -35.24
N ASP A 338 79.99 23.54 -35.66
CA ASP A 338 80.71 22.27 -35.79
C ASP A 338 80.77 21.49 -34.47
N ALA A 339 80.70 22.17 -33.32
CA ALA A 339 80.69 21.54 -32.00
C ALA A 339 79.43 20.68 -31.74
N ILE A 340 78.28 21.06 -32.29
CA ILE A 340 77.00 20.37 -32.05
C ILE A 340 76.62 19.40 -33.17
N ARG A 341 77.20 19.57 -34.36
CA ARG A 341 77.01 18.70 -35.53
C ARG A 341 77.18 17.19 -35.23
N PRO A 342 78.19 16.72 -34.46
CA PRO A 342 78.28 15.30 -34.10
C PRO A 342 77.13 14.82 -33.20
N VAL A 343 76.59 15.70 -32.35
CA VAL A 343 75.44 15.40 -31.49
C VAL A 343 74.17 15.26 -32.31
N ILE A 344 73.93 16.17 -33.26
CA ILE A 344 72.79 16.10 -34.18
C ILE A 344 72.88 14.83 -35.03
N ASN A 345 74.06 14.48 -35.54
CA ASN A 345 74.25 13.25 -36.31
C ASN A 345 74.01 11.99 -35.47
N LYS A 346 74.39 12.00 -34.19
CA LYS A 346 74.10 10.89 -33.28
C LYS A 346 72.60 10.79 -33.01
N ALA A 347 71.93 11.91 -32.70
CA ALA A 347 70.48 11.96 -32.54
C ALA A 347 69.75 11.49 -33.81
N ALA A 348 70.20 11.92 -35.00
CA ALA A 348 69.65 11.50 -36.28
C ALA A 348 69.71 9.99 -36.49
N ARG A 349 70.85 9.35 -36.16
CA ARG A 349 70.99 7.89 -36.27
C ARG A 349 70.05 7.14 -35.34
N GLU A 350 69.89 7.63 -34.10
CA GLU A 350 68.96 6.99 -33.17
C GLU A 350 67.50 7.25 -33.59
N ILE A 351 67.14 8.45 -34.05
CA ILE A 351 65.79 8.75 -34.57
C ILE A 351 65.47 7.92 -35.82
N ALA A 352 66.45 7.70 -36.71
CA ALA A 352 66.30 6.87 -37.89
C ALA A 352 66.04 5.41 -37.53
N ARG A 353 66.72 4.88 -36.49
CA ARG A 353 66.52 3.52 -35.98
C ARG A 353 65.17 3.32 -35.34
N VAL A 354 64.66 4.32 -34.62
CA VAL A 354 63.43 4.12 -33.84
C VAL A 354 62.16 4.24 -34.70
N GLY A 355 62.10 5.15 -35.67
CA GLY A 355 60.85 5.35 -36.43
C GLY A 355 60.08 6.63 -36.02
N GLY A 356 58.96 6.92 -36.69
CA GLY A 356 58.10 8.08 -36.40
C GLY A 356 58.28 9.34 -37.28
N ALA A 357 57.23 10.16 -37.39
CA ALA A 357 57.28 11.46 -38.04
C ALA A 357 58.07 12.47 -37.18
N VAL A 358 58.96 13.25 -37.81
CA VAL A 358 59.87 14.19 -37.16
C VAL A 358 59.49 15.61 -37.54
N THR A 359 59.14 16.43 -36.58
CA THR A 359 58.87 17.86 -36.79
C THR A 359 60.00 18.69 -36.17
N VAL A 360 60.72 19.43 -36.99
CA VAL A 360 61.79 20.35 -36.57
C VAL A 360 61.22 21.76 -36.53
N THR A 361 61.14 22.33 -35.33
CA THR A 361 60.61 23.68 -35.09
C THR A 361 61.70 24.64 -34.66
N GLY A 362 61.89 25.73 -35.41
CA GLY A 362 62.83 26.79 -35.08
C GLY A 362 62.18 27.96 -34.35
N HIS A 363 62.86 28.47 -33.32
CA HIS A 363 62.45 29.65 -32.56
C HIS A 363 63.60 30.68 -32.48
N THR A 364 63.24 31.97 -32.52
CA THR A 364 64.16 33.10 -32.35
C THR A 364 63.81 33.89 -31.08
N ASP A 365 64.66 34.84 -30.71
CA ASP A 365 64.32 35.82 -29.69
C ASP A 365 63.56 37.01 -30.31
N SER A 366 63.12 37.94 -29.47
CA SER A 366 62.38 39.14 -29.87
C SER A 366 63.25 40.26 -30.45
N GLN A 367 64.54 40.03 -30.73
CA GLN A 367 65.35 41.04 -31.41
C GLN A 367 65.03 40.99 -32.90
N PRO A 368 64.59 42.10 -33.51
CA PRO A 368 64.23 42.11 -34.92
C PRO A 368 65.48 41.89 -35.78
N ILE A 369 65.42 40.92 -36.70
CA ILE A 369 66.42 40.74 -37.75
C ILE A 369 65.88 41.22 -39.10
N HIS A 370 66.65 42.10 -39.75
CA HIS A 370 66.43 42.53 -41.12
C HIS A 370 67.76 42.50 -41.87
N SER A 371 67.94 41.46 -42.68
CA SER A 371 69.10 41.32 -43.57
C SER A 371 68.62 40.86 -44.94
N ALA A 372 69.46 41.01 -45.97
CA ALA A 372 69.15 40.55 -47.32
C ALA A 372 68.83 39.04 -47.37
N GLU A 373 69.44 38.24 -46.49
CA GLU A 373 69.21 36.78 -46.39
C GLU A 373 68.03 36.41 -45.48
N PHE A 374 67.75 37.22 -44.44
CA PHE A 374 66.68 36.97 -43.46
C PHE A 374 65.83 38.24 -43.29
N PRO A 375 64.72 38.37 -44.06
CA PRO A 375 63.83 39.53 -43.99
C PRO A 375 63.06 39.64 -42.66
N SER A 376 62.88 38.53 -41.93
CA SER A 376 62.20 38.50 -40.65
C SER A 376 62.67 37.34 -39.76
N ASN A 377 62.36 37.45 -38.46
CA ASN A 377 62.60 36.38 -37.47
C ASN A 377 61.91 35.07 -37.84
N LEU A 378 60.74 35.15 -38.49
CA LEU A 378 60.03 33.98 -38.99
C LEU A 378 60.88 33.23 -40.03
N VAL A 379 61.40 33.94 -41.04
CA VAL A 379 62.25 33.36 -42.09
C VAL A 379 63.56 32.81 -41.51
N LEU A 380 64.18 33.52 -40.56
CA LEU A 380 65.39 33.02 -39.89
C LEU A 380 65.12 31.70 -39.16
N SER A 381 64.02 31.62 -38.41
CA SER A 381 63.64 30.44 -37.65
C SER A 381 63.36 29.23 -38.55
N GLU A 382 62.68 29.45 -39.68
CA GLU A 382 62.39 28.43 -40.68
C GLU A 382 63.67 27.93 -41.36
N LYS A 383 64.57 28.83 -41.75
CA LYS A 383 65.86 28.46 -42.36
C LYS A 383 66.76 27.69 -41.39
N ARG A 384 66.76 28.02 -40.11
CA ARG A 384 67.48 27.27 -39.06
C ARG A 384 66.90 25.87 -38.86
N ALA A 385 65.57 25.76 -38.84
CA ALA A 385 64.90 24.46 -38.77
C ALA A 385 65.20 23.62 -40.02
N ALA A 386 65.25 24.25 -41.21
CA ALA A 386 65.63 23.59 -42.45
C ALA A 386 67.08 23.08 -42.45
N GLU A 387 68.03 23.84 -41.90
CA GLU A 387 69.42 23.40 -41.76
C GLU A 387 69.53 22.17 -40.86
N VAL A 388 68.85 22.19 -39.71
CA VAL A 388 68.83 21.04 -38.79
C VAL A 388 68.13 19.84 -39.44
N ALA A 389 67.04 20.05 -40.18
CA ALA A 389 66.36 19.00 -40.93
C ALA A 389 67.26 18.38 -42.02
N ALA A 390 68.08 19.19 -42.69
CA ALA A 390 69.06 18.71 -43.66
C ALA A 390 70.12 17.82 -42.99
N LEU A 391 70.61 18.23 -41.80
CA LEU A 391 71.54 17.42 -41.01
C LEU A 391 70.91 16.11 -40.53
N LEU A 392 69.66 16.13 -40.07
CA LEU A 392 68.94 14.90 -39.68
C LEU A 392 68.79 13.94 -40.87
N THR A 393 68.46 14.49 -42.04
CA THR A 393 68.32 13.72 -43.28
C THR A 393 69.66 13.11 -43.69
N SER A 394 70.75 13.89 -43.63
CA SER A 394 72.11 13.40 -43.88
C SER A 394 72.56 12.34 -42.88
N GLY A 395 72.04 12.39 -41.65
CA GLY A 395 72.30 11.44 -40.58
C GLY A 395 71.48 10.15 -40.66
N GLY A 396 70.62 10.01 -41.67
CA GLY A 396 69.89 8.77 -41.98
C GLY A 396 68.37 8.84 -41.78
N VAL A 397 67.80 9.98 -41.39
CA VAL A 397 66.33 10.12 -41.29
C VAL A 397 65.73 10.29 -42.69
N PRO A 398 64.74 9.47 -43.12
CA PRO A 398 64.12 9.64 -44.43
C PRO A 398 63.49 11.03 -44.60
N ALA A 399 63.77 11.72 -45.72
CA ALA A 399 63.27 13.07 -45.97
C ALA A 399 61.73 13.17 -45.88
N GLY A 400 61.01 12.12 -46.31
CA GLY A 400 59.54 12.06 -46.22
C GLY A 400 58.98 12.01 -44.80
N ARG A 401 59.82 11.84 -43.78
CA ARG A 401 59.43 11.87 -42.36
C ARG A 401 59.72 13.20 -41.69
N VAL A 402 60.38 14.15 -42.36
CA VAL A 402 60.84 15.39 -41.73
C VAL A 402 59.97 16.57 -42.16
N HIS A 403 59.32 17.22 -41.20
CA HIS A 403 58.55 18.44 -41.38
C HIS A 403 59.27 19.62 -40.75
N ILE A 404 59.38 20.73 -41.47
CA ILE A 404 60.09 21.94 -41.06
C ILE A 404 59.06 23.01 -40.68
N VAL A 405 59.21 23.62 -39.51
CA VAL A 405 58.32 24.69 -39.03
C VAL A 405 59.15 25.85 -38.46
N GLY A 406 58.91 27.07 -38.95
CA GLY A 406 59.42 28.30 -38.34
C GLY A 406 58.35 28.94 -37.46
N LYS A 407 58.69 29.32 -36.22
CA LYS A 407 57.77 30.03 -35.30
C LYS A 407 58.24 31.44 -34.96
N GLY A 408 59.41 31.87 -35.41
CA GLY A 408 60.00 33.16 -35.04
C GLY A 408 60.05 33.33 -33.52
N ASP A 409 59.68 34.52 -33.05
CA ASP A 409 59.64 34.93 -31.65
C ASP A 409 58.26 34.78 -30.99
N THR A 410 57.28 34.21 -31.71
CA THR A 410 55.87 34.14 -31.29
C THR A 410 55.61 33.22 -30.10
N VAL A 411 56.56 32.33 -29.76
CA VAL A 411 56.42 31.35 -28.65
C VAL A 411 57.66 31.40 -27.74
N PRO A 412 57.79 32.45 -26.90
CA PRO A 412 58.89 32.55 -25.93
C PRO A 412 58.69 31.58 -24.76
N VAL A 413 59.76 30.94 -24.33
CA VAL A 413 59.80 30.03 -23.17
C VAL A 413 60.47 30.66 -21.94
N ALA A 414 61.07 31.85 -22.11
CA ALA A 414 61.69 32.64 -21.06
C ALA A 414 61.55 34.14 -21.36
N ASP A 415 61.84 34.97 -20.36
CA ASP A 415 61.77 36.43 -20.48
C ASP A 415 62.73 36.98 -21.56
N ASN A 416 62.20 37.74 -22.52
CA ASN A 416 63.00 38.40 -23.56
C ASN A 416 63.76 39.64 -23.06
N GLY A 417 63.44 40.16 -21.86
CA GLY A 417 64.15 41.29 -21.25
C GLY A 417 65.60 40.96 -20.88
N SER A 418 65.84 39.76 -20.35
CA SER A 418 67.17 39.30 -19.96
C SER A 418 67.97 38.64 -21.10
N LYS A 419 69.31 38.82 -21.12
CA LYS A 419 70.21 38.12 -22.07
C LYS A 419 70.08 36.60 -21.96
N ALA A 420 69.93 36.09 -20.73
CA ALA A 420 69.78 34.67 -20.44
C ALA A 420 68.43 34.10 -20.90
N GLY A 421 67.34 34.87 -20.84
CA GLY A 421 66.04 34.43 -21.33
C GLY A 421 65.95 34.47 -22.86
N ARG A 422 66.54 35.47 -23.52
CA ARG A 422 66.70 35.47 -24.99
C ARG A 422 67.47 34.25 -25.50
N ALA A 423 68.52 33.85 -24.79
CA ALA A 423 69.30 32.64 -25.09
C ALA A 423 68.45 31.36 -25.05
N LYS A 424 67.46 31.27 -24.15
CA LYS A 424 66.54 30.13 -24.09
C LYS A 424 65.48 30.18 -25.21
N ASN A 425 65.11 31.37 -25.65
CA ASN A 425 64.11 31.56 -26.71
C ASN A 425 64.67 31.26 -28.11
N ARG A 426 65.97 31.52 -28.34
CA ARG A 426 66.71 30.96 -29.47
C ARG A 426 66.86 29.46 -29.25
N ARG A 427 66.04 28.63 -29.88
CA ARG A 427 66.09 27.17 -29.73
C ARG A 427 65.56 26.47 -30.97
N VAL A 428 65.96 25.21 -31.14
CA VAL A 428 65.36 24.30 -32.12
C VAL A 428 64.83 23.10 -31.37
N GLU A 429 63.59 22.76 -31.67
CA GLU A 429 62.90 21.60 -31.10
C GLU A 429 62.72 20.54 -32.17
N ILE A 430 63.01 19.31 -31.81
CA ILE A 430 62.79 18.15 -32.66
C ILE A 430 61.75 17.30 -31.93
N LEU A 431 60.54 17.26 -32.48
CA LEU A 431 59.47 16.41 -31.99
C LEU A 431 59.40 15.16 -32.84
N VAL A 432 59.47 13.98 -32.22
CA VAL A 432 59.27 12.69 -32.88
C VAL A 432 57.96 12.10 -32.38
N VAL A 433 57.06 11.79 -33.32
CA VAL A 433 55.74 11.19 -33.08
C VAL A 433 55.69 9.85 -33.78
N GLU A 434 55.29 8.79 -33.09
CA GLU A 434 55.26 7.43 -33.66
C GLU A 434 54.20 7.26 -34.76
#